data_AF-A0A7V3FKX1-F1
#
_entry.id   AF-A0A7V3FKX1-F1
#
_cell.length_a   1.000
_cell.length_b   1.000
_cell.length_c   1.000
_cell.angle_alpha   90.00
_cell.angle_beta   90.00
_cell.angle_gamma   90.00
#
_symmetry.space_group_name_H-M   'P 1'
#
loop_
_entity.id
_entity.type
_entity.pdbx_description
1 polymer ?
#
loop_
_entity_poly.entity_id
_entity_poly.type
_entity_poly.pdbx_seq_one_letter_code
_entity_poly.pdbx_strand_id
1 'polypeptide(L)'
;MTPPVSTTTHPAAAPATAPAATTGNAVPPYRLQLSGGYTSLALGGGAPTYSGGVFQTQVGQAFHLDARNSLFLNGVFRLGALSDGAGHDVSLVHFGLEGGYEGWIAPDILSAFVYAGMGTNVLYSQQFGVAPSITRALDNQSMLALTLGGGFSLGRGIFVLSGGFQPNFGLSVPETPDSFGGRGYNPMGWFVMGGLDLARFVDWAGARFPQGTSIGQFVRGITPGIILDTTYTLNLGAPRSGENALRIFDTRADRPMFNYLELSLDRPVDAENPFGFRFDFGVGENSRIARSRSSFSGDWYDLQQVYARLRLPI
;
A
#
# COMPACT_ATOMS: atom_id res chain seq x y z
N MET A 1 8.37 6.09 -91.94
CA MET A 1 9.25 5.21 -91.13
C MET A 1 9.35 5.81 -89.74
N THR A 2 8.55 5.29 -88.82
CA THR A 2 8.53 5.69 -87.41
C THR A 2 9.46 4.77 -86.62
N PRO A 3 10.32 5.29 -85.72
CA PRO A 3 11.21 4.44 -84.94
C PRO A 3 10.44 3.66 -83.87
N PRO A 4 10.90 2.44 -83.49
CA PRO A 4 10.25 1.66 -82.45
C PRO A 4 10.50 2.28 -81.07
N VAL A 5 9.43 2.42 -80.30
CA VAL A 5 9.48 2.84 -78.89
C VAL A 5 9.97 1.66 -78.07
N SER A 6 11.14 1.80 -77.45
CA SER A 6 11.67 0.85 -76.47
C SER A 6 10.98 1.07 -75.13
N THR A 7 10.12 0.13 -74.72
CA THR A 7 9.55 0.11 -73.37
C THR A 7 10.51 -0.59 -72.42
N THR A 8 11.30 0.19 -71.69
CA THR A 8 12.13 -0.27 -70.58
C THR A 8 11.23 -0.63 -69.40
N THR A 9 11.04 -1.93 -69.15
CA THR A 9 10.37 -2.44 -67.96
C THR A 9 11.31 -2.31 -66.77
N HIS A 10 11.04 -1.35 -65.88
CA HIS A 10 11.72 -1.30 -64.58
C HIS A 10 11.23 -2.47 -63.71
N PRO A 11 12.15 -3.25 -63.09
CA PRO A 11 11.76 -4.29 -62.15
C PRO A 11 11.03 -3.65 -60.97
N ALA A 12 9.87 -4.20 -60.62
CA ALA A 12 9.10 -3.78 -59.46
C ALA A 12 9.98 -3.87 -58.21
N ALA A 13 10.13 -2.75 -57.51
CA ALA A 13 10.84 -2.71 -56.24
C ALA A 13 10.22 -3.75 -55.30
N ALA A 14 11.03 -4.68 -54.80
CA ALA A 14 10.59 -5.63 -53.80
C ALA A 14 9.96 -4.85 -52.63
N PRO A 15 8.77 -5.25 -52.13
CA PRO A 15 8.13 -4.55 -51.03
C PRO A 15 9.13 -4.53 -49.87
N ALA A 16 9.52 -3.32 -49.47
CA ALA A 16 10.37 -3.12 -48.31
C ALA A 16 9.70 -3.85 -47.14
N THR A 17 10.34 -4.91 -46.67
CA THR A 17 9.94 -5.60 -45.44
C THR A 17 9.89 -4.53 -44.38
N ALA A 18 8.67 -4.15 -43.98
CA ALA A 18 8.46 -3.22 -42.89
C ALA A 18 9.31 -3.74 -41.72
N PRO A 19 10.19 -2.90 -41.13
CA PRO A 19 10.99 -3.34 -40.00
C PRO A 19 10.02 -3.94 -38.99
N ALA A 20 10.25 -5.22 -38.66
CA ALA A 20 9.42 -5.94 -37.70
C ALA A 20 9.23 -5.00 -36.52
N ALA A 21 7.97 -4.59 -36.28
CA ALA A 21 7.65 -3.73 -35.17
C ALA A 21 8.27 -4.41 -33.97
N THR A 22 9.32 -3.80 -33.43
CA THR A 22 9.88 -4.20 -32.17
C THR A 22 8.75 -3.92 -31.21
N THR A 23 7.92 -4.93 -30.97
CA THR A 23 7.04 -5.04 -29.83
C THR A 23 7.95 -5.16 -28.63
N GLY A 24 8.74 -4.10 -28.39
CA GLY A 24 9.37 -3.87 -27.12
C GLY A 24 8.20 -3.85 -26.17
N ASN A 25 8.10 -4.91 -25.38
CA ASN A 25 7.28 -5.00 -24.19
C ASN A 25 7.72 -3.86 -23.28
N ALA A 26 7.32 -2.64 -23.62
CA ALA A 26 7.52 -1.45 -22.81
C ALA A 26 6.52 -1.58 -21.67
N VAL A 27 6.89 -2.39 -20.68
CA VAL A 27 6.23 -2.39 -19.39
C VAL A 27 6.25 -0.94 -18.91
N PRO A 28 5.11 -0.40 -18.45
CA PRO A 28 4.96 0.97 -18.05
C PRO A 28 6.00 1.28 -16.99
N PRO A 29 6.64 2.46 -17.06
CA PRO A 29 7.61 2.84 -16.05
C PRO A 29 6.96 2.96 -14.67
N TYR A 30 5.63 3.16 -14.59
CA TYR A 30 4.92 3.36 -13.34
C TYR A 30 4.37 2.05 -12.76
N ARG A 31 4.50 1.90 -11.44
CA ARG A 31 3.95 0.79 -10.66
C ARG A 31 2.90 1.29 -9.68
N LEU A 32 1.73 0.67 -9.69
CA LEU A 32 0.72 0.83 -8.65
C LEU A 32 0.32 -0.58 -8.20
N GLN A 33 0.73 -0.97 -7.01
CA GLN A 33 0.45 -2.28 -6.44
C GLN A 33 -0.43 -2.14 -5.21
N LEU A 34 -1.53 -2.90 -5.19
CA LEU A 34 -2.40 -3.05 -4.03
C LEU A 34 -2.25 -4.47 -3.50
N SER A 35 -1.96 -4.62 -2.22
CA SER A 35 -1.73 -5.93 -1.61
C SER A 35 -2.35 -6.02 -0.22
N GLY A 36 -2.90 -7.18 0.08
CA GLY A 36 -3.40 -7.54 1.41
C GLY A 36 -2.72 -8.80 1.90
N GLY A 37 -2.62 -8.97 3.21
CA GLY A 37 -1.96 -10.14 3.76
C GLY A 37 -1.97 -10.20 5.27
N TYR A 38 -1.00 -10.94 5.78
CA TYR A 38 -0.80 -11.17 7.19
C TYR A 38 0.56 -10.61 7.62
N THR A 39 0.61 -10.02 8.80
CA THR A 39 1.86 -9.60 9.42
C THR A 39 1.87 -9.96 10.89
N SER A 40 3.08 -10.08 11.44
CA SER A 40 3.31 -10.25 12.86
C SER A 40 4.44 -9.34 13.31
N LEU A 41 4.31 -8.80 14.52
CA LEU A 41 5.27 -7.94 15.19
C LEU A 41 5.63 -8.57 16.53
N ALA A 42 6.85 -9.10 16.63
CA ALA A 42 7.41 -9.61 17.87
C ALA A 42 8.18 -8.49 18.57
N LEU A 43 7.75 -8.11 19.78
CA LEU A 43 8.43 -7.05 20.54
C LEU A 43 9.78 -7.50 21.11
N GLY A 44 9.95 -8.79 21.39
CA GLY A 44 11.17 -9.37 21.97
C GLY A 44 11.16 -9.41 23.50
N GLY A 45 12.11 -10.13 24.12
CA GLY A 45 12.28 -10.15 25.57
C GLY A 45 11.12 -10.76 26.38
N GLY A 46 10.36 -11.69 25.80
CA GLY A 46 9.18 -12.31 26.42
C GLY A 46 7.90 -11.48 26.32
N ALA A 47 7.94 -10.31 25.67
CA ALA A 47 6.77 -9.50 25.39
C ALA A 47 5.83 -10.20 24.38
N PRO A 48 4.52 -9.88 24.39
CA PRO A 48 3.56 -10.45 23.46
C PRO A 48 3.95 -10.24 22.00
N THR A 49 3.56 -11.21 21.17
CA THR A 49 3.66 -11.10 19.72
C THR A 49 2.31 -10.68 19.18
N TYR A 50 2.27 -9.54 18.50
CA TYR A 50 1.08 -9.07 17.84
C TYR A 50 1.02 -9.64 16.43
N SER A 51 -0.17 -9.97 15.95
CA SER A 51 -0.33 -10.45 14.59
C SER A 51 -1.73 -10.17 14.04
N GLY A 52 -1.84 -10.05 12.73
CA GLY A 52 -3.13 -9.77 12.11
C GLY A 52 -3.02 -9.34 10.65
N GLY A 53 -4.12 -8.77 10.16
CA GLY A 53 -4.24 -8.34 8.77
C GLY A 53 -3.41 -7.10 8.49
N VAL A 54 -2.78 -7.07 7.32
CA VAL A 54 -2.11 -5.88 6.78
C VAL A 54 -2.61 -5.59 5.38
N PHE A 55 -2.87 -4.32 5.11
CA PHE A 55 -3.08 -3.76 3.79
C PHE A 55 -1.88 -2.91 3.42
N GLN A 56 -1.43 -3.01 2.18
CA GLN A 56 -0.30 -2.26 1.67
C GLN A 56 -0.64 -1.71 0.28
N THR A 57 -0.27 -0.45 0.08
CA THR A 57 -0.23 0.18 -1.25
C THR A 57 1.21 0.55 -1.56
N GLN A 58 1.62 0.34 -2.80
CA GLN A 58 2.93 0.76 -3.30
C GLN A 58 2.73 1.57 -4.58
N VAL A 59 3.40 2.72 -4.64
CA VAL A 59 3.45 3.57 -5.82
C VAL A 59 4.89 3.80 -6.17
N GLY A 60 5.30 3.51 -7.39
CA GLY A 60 6.71 3.59 -7.74
C GLY A 60 7.01 3.62 -9.22
N GLN A 61 8.31 3.49 -9.50
CA GLN A 61 8.84 3.42 -10.84
C GLN A 61 9.73 2.19 -11.00
N ALA A 62 9.61 1.51 -12.14
CA ALA A 62 10.52 0.46 -12.57
C ALA A 62 11.42 0.98 -13.71
N PHE A 63 12.72 0.71 -13.60
CA PHE A 63 13.77 1.01 -14.56
C PHE A 63 14.24 -0.31 -15.17
N HIS A 64 13.91 -0.52 -16.45
CA HIS A 64 14.33 -1.72 -17.16
C HIS A 64 15.81 -1.65 -17.50
N LEU A 65 16.56 -2.67 -17.09
CA LEU A 65 17.96 -2.85 -17.46
C LEU A 65 18.07 -3.60 -18.79
N ASP A 66 17.22 -4.63 -18.96
CA ASP A 66 17.08 -5.41 -20.18
C ASP A 66 15.67 -6.07 -20.24
N ALA A 67 15.47 -7.00 -21.18
CA ALA A 67 14.20 -7.69 -21.39
C ALA A 67 13.75 -8.60 -20.22
N ARG A 68 14.65 -8.94 -19.29
CA ARG A 68 14.41 -9.84 -18.16
C ARG A 68 14.70 -9.22 -16.81
N ASN A 69 15.29 -8.03 -16.75
CA ASN A 69 15.76 -7.46 -15.50
C ASN A 69 15.31 -6.01 -15.35
N SER A 70 14.84 -5.66 -14.16
CA SER A 70 14.44 -4.30 -13.80
C SER A 70 14.85 -3.96 -12.37
N LEU A 71 15.24 -2.71 -12.17
CA LEU A 71 15.31 -2.09 -10.84
C LEU A 71 13.99 -1.39 -10.57
N PHE A 72 13.55 -1.32 -9.33
CA PHE A 72 12.38 -0.53 -8.96
C PHE A 72 12.63 0.29 -7.71
N LEU A 73 11.89 1.40 -7.61
CA LEU A 73 11.82 2.25 -6.44
C LEU A 73 10.35 2.59 -6.17
N ASN A 74 9.87 2.24 -4.98
CA ASN A 74 8.48 2.38 -4.57
C ASN A 74 8.40 3.21 -3.29
N GLY A 75 7.48 4.17 -3.26
CA GLY A 75 6.86 4.63 -2.02
C GLY A 75 5.89 3.57 -1.51
N VAL A 76 5.96 3.28 -0.22
CA VAL A 76 5.19 2.21 0.42
C VAL A 76 4.39 2.77 1.57
N PHE A 77 3.13 2.39 1.60
CA PHE A 77 2.21 2.70 2.67
C PHE A 77 1.57 1.41 3.17
N ARG A 78 1.69 1.09 4.47
CA ARG A 78 1.06 -0.07 5.09
C ARG A 78 0.17 0.32 6.25
N LEU A 79 -0.92 -0.41 6.38
CA LEU A 79 -1.88 -0.31 7.47
C LEU A 79 -2.12 -1.71 8.02
N GLY A 80 -1.78 -1.92 9.29
CA GLY A 80 -1.94 -3.20 9.98
C GLY A 80 -2.86 -3.07 11.18
N ALA A 81 -3.71 -4.07 11.38
CA ALA A 81 -4.47 -4.26 12.61
C ALA A 81 -3.98 -5.55 13.26
N LEU A 82 -3.31 -5.44 14.39
CA LEU A 82 -2.60 -6.53 15.05
C LEU A 82 -3.20 -6.79 16.43
N SER A 83 -3.35 -8.06 16.78
CA SER A 83 -3.80 -8.50 18.10
C SER A 83 -2.85 -9.54 18.66
N ASP A 84 -2.70 -9.59 19.97
CA ASP A 84 -2.00 -10.68 20.66
C ASP A 84 -2.92 -11.81 21.11
N GLY A 85 -4.23 -11.70 20.83
CA GLY A 85 -5.24 -12.69 21.21
C GLY A 85 -5.67 -12.63 22.68
N ALA A 86 -5.06 -11.77 23.50
CA ALA A 86 -5.43 -11.53 24.89
C ALA A 86 -6.26 -10.24 25.06
N GLY A 87 -6.84 -9.73 23.95
CA GLY A 87 -7.63 -8.51 23.94
C GLY A 87 -6.78 -7.23 23.89
N HIS A 88 -5.49 -7.35 23.54
CA HIS A 88 -4.65 -6.19 23.26
C HIS A 88 -4.53 -5.99 21.77
N ASP A 89 -5.04 -4.86 21.29
CA ASP A 89 -4.99 -4.49 19.89
C ASP A 89 -4.02 -3.34 19.65
N VAL A 90 -3.31 -3.43 18.52
CA VAL A 90 -2.31 -2.46 18.06
C VAL A 90 -2.57 -2.19 16.58
N SER A 91 -2.76 -0.92 16.24
CA SER A 91 -2.75 -0.47 14.85
C SER A 91 -1.32 -0.06 14.46
N LEU A 92 -0.91 -0.46 13.26
CA LEU A 92 0.38 -0.14 12.68
C LEU A 92 0.15 0.72 11.43
N VAL A 93 0.82 1.86 11.36
CA VAL A 93 0.93 2.67 10.15
C VAL A 93 2.38 2.69 9.71
N HIS A 94 2.67 2.30 8.47
CA HIS A 94 4.02 2.35 7.90
C HIS A 94 4.04 3.28 6.70
N PHE A 95 5.05 4.16 6.64
CA PHE A 95 5.39 4.91 5.44
C PHE A 95 6.88 4.71 5.15
N GLY A 96 7.22 4.40 3.90
CA GLY A 96 8.62 4.12 3.56
C GLY A 96 8.92 4.20 2.08
N LEU A 97 10.19 3.96 1.78
CA LEU A 97 10.74 3.81 0.44
C LEU A 97 11.38 2.42 0.33
N GLU A 98 11.01 1.68 -0.71
CA GLU A 98 11.54 0.36 -1.01
C GLU A 98 12.18 0.37 -2.40
N GLY A 99 13.44 -0.04 -2.48
CA GLY A 99 14.18 -0.23 -3.71
C GLY A 99 14.53 -1.69 -3.90
N GLY A 100 14.48 -2.20 -5.13
CA GLY A 100 14.74 -3.60 -5.36
C GLY A 100 15.10 -3.95 -6.78
N TYR A 101 15.37 -5.24 -6.95
CA TYR A 101 15.68 -5.88 -8.22
C TYR A 101 14.62 -6.94 -8.51
N GLU A 102 14.12 -6.96 -9.74
CA GLU A 102 13.19 -7.95 -10.25
C GLU A 102 13.76 -8.62 -11.51
N GLY A 103 13.81 -9.95 -11.49
CA GLY A 103 14.28 -10.79 -12.59
C GLY A 103 13.19 -11.74 -13.08
N TRP A 104 12.98 -11.80 -14.39
CA TRP A 104 12.01 -12.68 -15.04
C TRP A 104 12.62 -14.05 -15.32
N ILE A 105 12.19 -15.06 -14.56
CA ILE A 105 12.61 -16.45 -14.71
C ILE A 105 12.01 -17.03 -16.00
N ALA A 106 10.71 -16.80 -16.17
CA ALA A 106 9.99 -17.07 -17.41
C ALA A 106 9.41 -15.74 -17.89
N PRO A 107 9.90 -15.19 -19.02
CA PRO A 107 9.38 -13.94 -19.56
C PRO A 107 7.86 -13.96 -19.61
N ASP A 108 7.23 -12.89 -19.13
CA ASP A 108 5.78 -12.72 -19.14
C ASP A 108 4.96 -13.72 -18.29
N ILE A 109 5.59 -14.66 -17.59
CA ILE A 109 4.88 -15.70 -16.82
C ILE A 109 5.23 -15.60 -15.34
N LEU A 110 6.52 -15.58 -15.03
CA LEU A 110 7.03 -15.67 -13.67
C LEU A 110 8.24 -14.76 -13.48
N SER A 111 8.17 -13.85 -12.52
CA SER A 111 9.33 -13.12 -12.01
C SER A 111 9.59 -13.44 -10.54
N ALA A 112 10.84 -13.26 -10.13
CA ALA A 112 11.25 -13.22 -8.74
C ALA A 112 11.89 -11.86 -8.46
N PHE A 113 11.69 -11.34 -7.25
CA PHE A 113 12.24 -10.07 -6.86
C PHE A 113 12.76 -10.08 -5.42
N VAL A 114 13.73 -9.21 -5.17
CA VAL A 114 14.29 -8.92 -3.85
C VAL A 114 14.30 -7.41 -3.66
N TYR A 115 14.07 -6.96 -2.43
CA TYR A 115 14.05 -5.54 -2.12
C TYR A 115 14.56 -5.25 -0.71
N ALA A 116 15.05 -4.03 -0.57
CA ALA A 116 15.38 -3.41 0.69
C ALA A 116 14.69 -2.05 0.77
N GLY A 117 14.29 -1.65 1.96
CA GLY A 117 13.67 -0.35 2.15
C GLY A 117 13.85 0.19 3.54
N MET A 118 13.57 1.47 3.67
CA MET A 118 13.54 2.16 4.95
C MET A 118 12.23 2.90 5.10
N GLY A 119 11.71 2.94 6.32
CA GLY A 119 10.47 3.65 6.60
C GLY A 119 10.28 3.92 8.08
N THR A 120 9.17 4.56 8.40
CA THR A 120 8.75 4.80 9.78
C THR A 120 7.49 4.01 10.05
N ASN A 121 7.52 3.20 11.10
CA ASN A 121 6.34 2.62 11.70
C ASN A 121 5.83 3.55 12.79
N VAL A 122 4.53 3.79 12.83
CA VAL A 122 3.84 4.43 13.94
C VAL A 122 2.85 3.42 14.51
N LEU A 123 3.03 3.10 15.79
CA LEU A 123 2.15 2.19 16.51
C LEU A 123 1.11 2.99 17.29
N TYR A 124 -0.10 2.47 17.33
CA TYR A 124 -1.20 2.99 18.14
C TYR A 124 -1.81 1.85 18.91
N SER A 125 -1.99 2.01 20.21
CA SER A 125 -2.67 1.01 21.03
C SER A 125 -3.74 1.70 21.88
N GLN A 126 -4.97 1.20 21.79
CA GLN A 126 -6.01 1.55 22.74
C GLN A 126 -6.26 0.36 23.65
N GLN A 127 -5.90 0.51 24.92
CA GLN A 127 -6.36 -0.40 25.97
C GLN A 127 -7.21 0.38 26.97
N PHE A 128 -8.51 0.11 27.01
CA PHE A 128 -9.43 0.71 27.97
C PHE A 128 -9.41 -0.08 29.30
N GLY A 129 -9.24 0.63 30.43
CA GLY A 129 -9.58 0.10 31.76
C GLY A 129 -8.58 -0.84 32.46
N VAL A 130 -7.39 -1.09 31.90
CA VAL A 130 -6.36 -1.95 32.51
C VAL A 130 -5.14 -1.13 32.97
N ALA A 131 -4.47 -1.58 34.04
CA ALA A 131 -3.22 -1.06 34.59
C ALA A 131 -2.14 -0.81 33.50
N PRO A 132 -1.13 0.07 33.72
CA PRO A 132 -0.13 0.40 32.71
C PRO A 132 0.62 -0.86 32.23
N SER A 133 0.20 -1.35 31.07
CA SER A 133 0.76 -2.48 30.36
C SER A 133 1.72 -2.00 29.27
N ILE A 134 2.54 -2.92 28.76
CA ILE A 134 3.41 -2.72 27.58
C ILE A 134 2.64 -2.13 26.39
N THR A 135 1.33 -2.37 26.29
CA THR A 135 0.49 -1.89 25.19
C THR A 135 0.31 -0.36 25.21
N ARG A 136 0.11 0.28 26.37
CA ARG A 136 0.05 1.76 26.46
C ARG A 136 1.35 2.42 26.03
N ALA A 137 2.47 1.75 26.25
CA ALA A 137 3.78 2.25 25.87
C ALA A 137 4.00 2.28 24.35
N LEU A 138 3.19 1.56 23.56
CA LEU A 138 3.26 1.59 22.10
C LEU A 138 2.48 2.76 21.48
N ASP A 139 1.60 3.42 22.24
CA ASP A 139 0.75 4.50 21.73
C ASP A 139 1.61 5.69 21.25
N ASN A 140 1.45 6.05 19.97
CA ASN A 140 2.21 7.09 19.27
C ASN A 140 3.74 6.87 19.22
N GLN A 141 4.22 5.63 19.33
CA GLN A 141 5.65 5.35 19.16
C GLN A 141 6.03 5.30 17.68
N SER A 142 6.97 6.15 17.28
CA SER A 142 7.61 6.08 15.98
C SER A 142 8.85 5.20 16.03
N MET A 143 9.03 4.33 15.04
CA MET A 143 10.17 3.43 14.93
C MET A 143 10.74 3.47 13.52
N LEU A 144 12.06 3.49 13.42
CA LEU A 144 12.73 3.33 12.15
C LEU A 144 12.70 1.85 11.74
N ALA A 145 12.17 1.57 10.56
CA ALA A 145 12.08 0.24 10.00
C ALA A 145 13.09 0.07 8.87
N LEU A 146 13.85 -1.01 8.90
CA LEU A 146 14.55 -1.52 7.72
C LEU A 146 13.74 -2.71 7.22
N THR A 147 13.23 -2.66 5.99
CA THR A 147 12.51 -3.77 5.37
C THR A 147 13.47 -4.52 4.46
N LEU A 148 13.49 -5.85 4.57
CA LEU A 148 14.20 -6.72 3.65
C LEU A 148 13.23 -7.84 3.23
N GLY A 149 13.10 -8.07 1.94
CA GLY A 149 12.13 -9.03 1.48
C GLY A 149 12.35 -9.50 0.07
N GLY A 150 11.46 -10.39 -0.34
CA GLY A 150 11.43 -10.92 -1.68
C GLY A 150 10.08 -11.51 -2.02
N GLY A 151 9.91 -11.91 -3.26
CA GLY A 151 8.65 -12.46 -3.72
C GLY A 151 8.73 -12.96 -5.13
N PHE A 152 7.57 -13.36 -5.62
CA PHE A 152 7.36 -13.77 -6.99
C PHE A 152 6.12 -13.11 -7.55
N SER A 153 6.10 -12.91 -8.86
CA SER A 153 4.93 -12.40 -9.55
C SER A 153 4.56 -13.30 -10.72
N LEU A 154 3.25 -13.42 -10.98
CA LEU A 154 2.67 -14.32 -11.97
C LEU A 154 1.83 -13.55 -12.98
N GLY A 155 1.78 -14.08 -14.21
CA GLY A 155 0.95 -13.57 -15.30
C GLY A 155 1.36 -12.16 -15.68
N ARG A 156 2.57 -11.99 -16.23
CA ARG A 156 3.20 -10.68 -16.46
C ARG A 156 3.22 -9.79 -15.22
N GLY A 157 3.31 -10.42 -14.05
CA GLY A 157 3.38 -9.75 -12.76
C GLY A 157 2.12 -8.99 -12.36
N ILE A 158 0.98 -9.35 -12.95
CA ILE A 158 -0.35 -8.94 -12.51
C ILE A 158 -0.56 -9.37 -11.06
N PHE A 159 -0.33 -10.65 -10.77
CA PHE A 159 -0.46 -11.18 -9.42
C PHE A 159 0.89 -11.15 -8.75
N VAL A 160 0.96 -10.59 -7.55
CA VAL A 160 2.20 -10.48 -6.77
C VAL A 160 2.01 -11.23 -5.47
N LEU A 161 2.99 -12.07 -5.13
CA LEU A 161 3.11 -12.70 -3.83
C LEU A 161 4.46 -12.29 -3.26
N SER A 162 4.44 -11.63 -2.11
CA SER A 162 5.64 -11.10 -1.47
C SER A 162 5.69 -11.48 -0.01
N GLY A 163 6.88 -11.73 0.50
CA GLY A 163 7.13 -11.83 1.92
C GLY A 163 8.35 -11.00 2.31
N GLY A 164 8.48 -10.73 3.59
CA GLY A 164 9.62 -9.97 4.08
C GLY A 164 9.76 -10.05 5.59
N PHE A 165 10.94 -9.64 6.04
CA PHE A 165 11.25 -9.40 7.42
C PHE A 165 11.58 -7.91 7.60
N GLN A 166 11.14 -7.36 8.71
CA GLN A 166 11.24 -5.94 8.99
C GLN A 166 11.77 -5.74 10.41
N PRO A 167 13.10 -5.78 10.61
CA PRO A 167 13.69 -5.33 11.85
C PRO A 167 13.40 -3.84 12.03
N ASN A 168 12.91 -3.50 13.21
CA ASN A 168 12.66 -2.11 13.57
C ASN A 168 13.57 -1.71 14.71
N PHE A 169 13.99 -0.46 14.69
CA PHE A 169 14.98 0.11 15.58
C PHE A 169 14.39 1.34 16.27
N GLY A 170 14.86 1.57 17.50
CA GLY A 170 14.54 2.78 18.24
C GLY A 170 13.19 2.78 18.94
N LEU A 171 12.56 1.61 19.15
CA LEU A 171 11.41 1.54 20.04
C LEU A 171 11.89 1.68 21.49
N SER A 172 11.58 2.82 22.11
CA SER A 172 11.75 3.05 23.54
C SER A 172 10.40 2.86 24.24
N VAL A 173 10.24 1.76 24.95
CA VAL A 173 9.07 1.54 25.81
C VAL A 173 9.41 2.15 27.18
N PRO A 174 8.62 3.13 27.69
CA PRO A 174 8.80 3.66 29.03
C PRO A 174 8.90 2.56 30.08
N GLU A 175 9.81 2.74 31.04
CA GLU A 175 9.96 1.81 32.17
C GLU A 175 8.61 1.66 32.88
N THR A 176 8.10 0.43 32.99
CA THR A 176 7.07 0.15 33.98
C THR A 176 7.73 0.05 35.35
N PRO A 177 7.03 0.38 36.45
CA PRO A 177 7.58 0.33 37.82
C PRO A 177 8.22 -1.01 38.20
N ASP A 178 7.87 -2.09 37.51
CA ASP A 178 8.35 -3.45 37.76
C ASP A 178 9.50 -3.86 36.82
N SER A 179 9.90 -3.01 35.86
CA SER A 179 10.96 -3.28 34.90
C SER A 179 12.24 -2.52 35.26
N PHE A 180 13.26 -3.23 35.73
CA PHE A 180 14.58 -2.65 35.99
C PHE A 180 15.33 -2.42 34.67
N GLY A 181 15.45 -1.15 34.27
CA GLY A 181 16.26 -0.66 33.16
C GLY A 181 15.50 -0.63 31.83
N GLY A 182 15.35 0.57 31.26
CA GLY A 182 14.79 0.80 29.94
C GLY A 182 15.44 -0.09 28.90
N ARG A 183 14.71 -1.12 28.46
CA ARG A 183 15.18 -2.00 27.39
C ARG A 183 14.79 -1.35 26.08
N GLY A 184 15.79 -1.01 25.26
CA GLY A 184 15.55 -0.74 23.85
C GLY A 184 14.98 -2.01 23.22
N TYR A 185 13.79 -1.92 22.65
CA TYR A 185 13.20 -3.01 21.90
C TYR A 185 13.57 -2.84 20.42
N ASN A 186 14.06 -3.91 19.81
CA ASN A 186 14.26 -3.98 18.36
C ASN A 186 13.23 -4.96 17.82
N PRO A 187 11.94 -4.55 17.73
CA PRO A 187 10.90 -5.49 17.42
C PRO A 187 11.07 -5.97 15.97
N MET A 188 10.86 -7.26 15.79
CA MET A 188 11.00 -7.92 14.50
C MET A 188 9.63 -8.18 13.91
N GLY A 189 9.39 -7.61 12.74
CA GLY A 189 8.22 -7.89 11.94
C GLY A 189 8.49 -8.96 10.89
N TRP A 190 7.49 -9.75 10.55
CA TRP A 190 7.44 -10.47 9.27
C TRP A 190 6.08 -10.27 8.61
N PHE A 191 6.03 -10.41 7.30
CA PHE A 191 4.78 -10.32 6.55
C PHE A 191 4.77 -11.25 5.35
N VAL A 192 3.56 -11.64 4.95
CA VAL A 192 3.27 -12.33 3.70
C VAL A 192 2.04 -11.67 3.10
N MET A 193 2.15 -11.23 1.85
CA MET A 193 1.11 -10.47 1.16
C MET A 193 0.89 -11.00 -0.25
N GLY A 194 -0.37 -11.02 -0.66
CA GLY A 194 -0.80 -11.21 -2.03
C GLY A 194 -1.41 -9.93 -2.58
N GLY A 195 -1.19 -9.63 -3.86
CA GLY A 195 -1.64 -8.38 -4.44
C GLY A 195 -1.79 -8.40 -5.95
N LEU A 196 -2.23 -7.25 -6.43
CA LEU A 196 -2.47 -6.94 -7.83
C LEU A 196 -1.60 -5.75 -8.23
N ASP A 197 -0.78 -5.91 -9.26
CA ASP A 197 -0.10 -4.80 -9.95
C ASP A 197 -1.04 -4.25 -11.02
N LEU A 198 -1.67 -3.11 -10.70
CA LEU A 198 -2.70 -2.51 -11.54
C LEU A 198 -2.14 -1.98 -12.85
N ALA A 199 -0.89 -1.51 -12.86
CA ALA A 199 -0.26 -1.05 -14.10
C ALA A 199 -0.13 -2.24 -15.07
N ARG A 200 0.45 -3.34 -14.60
CA ARG A 200 0.63 -4.55 -15.42
C ARG A 200 -0.69 -5.21 -15.82
N PHE A 201 -1.69 -5.18 -14.93
CA PHE A 201 -3.05 -5.64 -15.26
C PHE A 201 -3.67 -4.83 -16.40
N VAL A 202 -3.51 -3.51 -16.37
CA VAL A 202 -4.04 -2.62 -17.39
C VAL A 202 -3.31 -2.81 -18.72
N ASP A 203 -2.00 -3.04 -18.77
CA ASP A 203 -1.33 -3.36 -20.05
C ASP A 203 -1.81 -4.68 -20.64
N TRP A 204 -1.92 -5.70 -19.78
CA TRP A 204 -2.38 -7.01 -20.19
C TRP A 204 -3.82 -6.92 -20.73
N ALA A 205 -4.68 -6.17 -20.05
CA ALA A 205 -6.03 -5.88 -20.51
C ALA A 205 -6.06 -4.90 -21.70
N GLY A 206 -5.04 -4.05 -21.85
CA GLY A 206 -4.80 -3.07 -22.92
C GLY A 206 -4.70 -3.71 -24.30
N ALA A 207 -4.13 -4.91 -24.38
CA ALA A 207 -4.20 -5.74 -25.59
C ALA A 207 -5.63 -6.15 -25.99
N ARG A 208 -6.62 -5.93 -25.12
CA ARG A 208 -8.06 -6.18 -25.32
C ARG A 208 -8.92 -4.90 -25.22
N PHE A 209 -8.33 -3.75 -24.91
CA PHE A 209 -9.02 -2.47 -24.93
C PHE A 209 -8.93 -1.82 -26.32
N PRO A 210 -9.84 -0.91 -26.68
CA PRO A 210 -9.77 -0.18 -27.96
C PRO A 210 -8.39 0.48 -28.12
N GLN A 211 -7.79 0.33 -29.31
CA GLN A 211 -6.51 0.97 -29.62
C GLN A 211 -6.61 2.48 -29.40
N GLY A 212 -5.96 2.99 -28.36
CA GLY A 212 -6.01 4.41 -28.00
C GLY A 212 -5.96 4.69 -26.50
N THR A 213 -6.29 3.72 -25.64
CA THR A 213 -6.27 3.93 -24.19
C THR A 213 -4.90 3.56 -23.60
N SER A 214 -4.05 4.55 -23.38
CA SER A 214 -2.76 4.38 -22.68
C SER A 214 -2.94 4.16 -21.17
N ILE A 215 -1.99 3.50 -20.50
CA ILE A 215 -1.91 3.49 -19.03
C ILE A 215 -1.90 4.89 -18.45
N GLY A 216 -1.25 5.83 -19.14
CA GLY A 216 -1.30 7.25 -18.78
C GLY A 216 -2.73 7.75 -18.69
N GLN A 217 -3.59 7.43 -19.68
CA GLN A 217 -5.01 7.79 -19.64
C GLN A 217 -5.81 6.97 -18.62
N PHE A 218 -5.48 5.70 -18.43
CA PHE A 218 -6.12 4.91 -17.38
C PHE A 218 -5.80 5.51 -16.00
N VAL A 219 -4.53 5.63 -15.62
CA VAL A 219 -4.15 6.19 -14.33
C VAL A 219 -4.56 7.65 -14.19
N ARG A 220 -4.53 8.47 -15.26
CA ARG A 220 -5.09 9.85 -15.24
C ARG A 220 -6.59 9.89 -14.91
N GLY A 221 -7.33 8.84 -15.25
CA GLY A 221 -8.73 8.71 -14.90
C GLY A 221 -8.96 8.27 -13.45
N ILE A 222 -7.93 7.87 -12.71
CA ILE A 222 -8.04 7.55 -11.28
C ILE A 222 -7.79 8.84 -10.50
N THR A 223 -8.79 9.26 -9.73
CA THR A 223 -8.71 10.35 -8.76
C THR A 223 -8.42 9.75 -7.39
N PRO A 224 -7.20 9.89 -6.85
CA PRO A 224 -6.94 9.53 -5.47
C PRO A 224 -7.59 10.57 -4.55
N GLY A 225 -8.23 10.11 -3.49
CA GLY A 225 -8.70 10.94 -2.39
C GLY A 225 -8.06 10.50 -1.08
N ILE A 226 -7.77 11.47 -0.22
CA ILE A 226 -7.26 11.23 1.13
C ILE A 226 -8.12 12.07 2.07
N ILE A 227 -8.66 11.44 3.11
CA ILE A 227 -9.27 12.13 4.24
C ILE A 227 -8.39 11.84 5.44
N LEU A 228 -7.81 12.88 6.04
CA LEU A 228 -7.07 12.76 7.28
C LEU A 228 -7.81 13.56 8.35
N ASP A 229 -8.34 12.85 9.34
CA ASP A 229 -8.99 13.39 10.51
C ASP A 229 -8.04 13.31 11.71
N THR A 230 -7.70 14.48 12.23
CA THR A 230 -6.87 14.64 13.43
C THR A 230 -7.52 15.68 14.33
N THR A 231 -7.49 15.46 15.64
CA THR A 231 -8.01 16.39 16.63
C THR A 231 -6.90 16.80 17.59
N TYR A 232 -6.90 18.07 17.97
CA TYR A 232 -6.14 18.56 19.11
C TYR A 232 -7.12 19.16 20.12
N THR A 233 -7.23 18.55 21.30
CA THR A 233 -8.07 19.06 22.38
C THR A 233 -7.19 19.77 23.38
N LEU A 234 -7.35 21.08 23.56
CA LEU A 234 -6.64 21.82 24.61
C LEU A 234 -7.39 21.69 25.94
N ASN A 235 -6.71 21.22 26.99
CA ASN A 235 -7.28 21.18 28.34
C ASN A 235 -6.71 22.29 29.21
N LEU A 236 -7.49 23.37 29.33
CA LEU A 236 -7.16 24.50 30.19
C LEU A 236 -7.40 24.22 31.69
N GLY A 237 -7.93 23.04 32.04
CA GLY A 237 -8.21 22.61 33.40
C GLY A 237 -7.21 21.55 33.88
N ALA A 238 -6.05 21.96 34.36
CA ALA A 238 -5.19 21.07 35.13
C ALA A 238 -5.81 20.80 36.52
N PRO A 239 -5.84 19.55 37.02
CA PRO A 239 -6.30 19.26 38.38
C PRO A 239 -5.33 19.93 39.38
N ARG A 240 -5.72 21.08 39.95
CA ARG A 240 -4.88 21.83 40.90
C ARG A 240 -5.23 21.58 42.38
N SER A 241 -6.34 20.90 42.66
CA SER A 241 -6.74 20.47 44.00
C SER A 241 -7.78 19.36 43.86
N GLY A 242 -7.88 18.47 44.84
CA GLY A 242 -8.88 17.37 44.87
C GLY A 242 -10.35 17.82 44.91
N GLU A 243 -10.63 19.12 44.68
CA GLU A 243 -11.99 19.71 44.66
C GLU A 243 -12.70 19.55 43.31
N ASN A 244 -12.02 19.09 42.25
CA ASN A 244 -12.62 18.87 40.93
C ASN A 244 -13.20 17.45 40.74
N ALA A 245 -13.81 16.86 41.77
CA ALA A 245 -14.30 15.48 41.79
C ALA A 245 -15.46 15.17 40.80
N LEU A 246 -15.98 16.17 40.09
CA LEU A 246 -17.10 16.03 39.13
C LEU A 246 -16.77 16.47 37.70
N ARG A 247 -15.50 16.79 37.38
CA ARG A 247 -15.11 17.13 36.01
C ARG A 247 -14.55 15.90 35.29
N ILE A 248 -15.12 15.59 34.13
CA ILE A 248 -14.56 14.60 33.21
C ILE A 248 -13.29 15.20 32.63
N PHE A 249 -12.13 14.79 33.16
CA PHE A 249 -10.85 15.13 32.56
C PHE A 249 -10.61 14.22 31.37
N ASP A 250 -10.59 14.80 30.18
CA ASP A 250 -10.14 14.08 29.00
C ASP A 250 -8.62 13.82 29.15
N THR A 251 -8.26 12.57 29.44
CA THR A 251 -6.87 12.13 29.61
C THR A 251 -6.09 12.12 28.29
N ARG A 252 -6.74 12.44 27.16
CA ARG A 252 -6.10 12.56 25.85
C ARG A 252 -5.94 14.00 25.36
N ALA A 253 -6.32 14.99 26.17
CA ALA A 253 -6.08 16.39 25.84
C ALA A 253 -4.58 16.78 25.90
N ASP A 254 -4.28 17.95 25.33
CA ASP A 254 -2.96 18.57 25.17
C ASP A 254 -1.98 17.81 24.26
N ARG A 255 -2.47 16.84 23.48
CA ARG A 255 -1.70 16.12 22.45
C ARG A 255 -2.48 15.98 21.14
N PRO A 256 -1.80 15.93 19.98
CA PRO A 256 -2.42 15.57 18.72
C PRO A 256 -2.97 14.15 18.78
N MET A 257 -4.19 13.95 18.31
CA MET A 257 -4.83 12.65 18.18
C MET A 257 -5.11 12.37 16.71
N PHE A 258 -4.66 11.21 16.26
CA PHE A 258 -5.10 10.64 14.99
C PHE A 258 -6.46 10.00 15.19
N ASN A 259 -7.48 10.45 14.45
CA ASN A 259 -8.81 9.88 14.53
C ASN A 259 -9.05 8.91 13.38
N TYR A 260 -8.85 9.37 12.14
CA TYR A 260 -9.21 8.62 10.96
C TYR A 260 -8.34 8.96 9.75
N LEU A 261 -7.99 7.97 8.95
CA LEU A 261 -7.40 8.14 7.62
C LEU A 261 -8.24 7.32 6.64
N GLU A 262 -8.76 7.96 5.61
CA GLU A 262 -9.37 7.30 4.47
C GLU A 262 -8.48 7.50 3.24
N LEU A 263 -8.27 6.42 2.51
CA LEU A 263 -7.74 6.43 1.16
C LEU A 263 -8.87 6.00 0.22
N SER A 264 -9.19 6.86 -0.73
CA SER A 264 -10.11 6.56 -1.82
C SER A 264 -9.38 6.52 -3.16
N LEU A 265 -9.75 5.56 -4.00
CA LEU A 265 -9.35 5.48 -5.39
C LEU A 265 -10.63 5.47 -6.22
N ASP A 266 -10.90 6.58 -6.90
CA ASP A 266 -12.10 6.77 -7.71
C ASP A 266 -11.74 6.86 -9.18
N ARG A 267 -12.21 5.91 -9.99
CA ARG A 267 -12.26 6.05 -11.45
C ARG A 267 -13.72 6.26 -11.86
N PRO A 268 -14.14 7.48 -12.23
CA PRO A 268 -15.50 7.70 -12.75
C PRO A 268 -15.68 7.04 -14.11
N VAL A 269 -16.93 6.80 -14.48
CA VAL A 269 -17.30 6.46 -15.86
C VAL A 269 -17.58 7.74 -16.62
N ASP A 270 -17.09 7.83 -17.86
CA ASP A 270 -17.31 8.99 -18.74
C ASP A 270 -17.66 8.52 -20.17
N ALA A 271 -17.63 9.42 -21.16
CA ALA A 271 -17.94 9.09 -22.55
C ALA A 271 -16.81 8.30 -23.24
N GLU A 272 -15.58 8.44 -22.76
CA GLU A 272 -14.37 7.83 -23.29
C GLU A 272 -14.04 6.52 -22.55
N ASN A 273 -14.51 6.37 -21.32
CA ASN A 273 -14.26 5.25 -20.41
C ASN A 273 -15.57 4.70 -19.84
N PRO A 274 -16.15 3.64 -20.44
CA PRO A 274 -17.40 3.05 -19.95
C PRO A 274 -17.21 2.23 -18.67
N PHE A 275 -15.97 2.00 -18.23
CA PHE A 275 -15.64 1.26 -17.02
C PHE A 275 -15.02 2.17 -15.96
N GLY A 276 -15.59 2.14 -14.76
CA GLY A 276 -15.13 2.86 -13.57
C GLY A 276 -15.09 1.96 -12.35
N PHE A 277 -14.52 2.43 -11.26
CA PHE A 277 -14.53 1.74 -9.98
C PHE A 277 -14.36 2.74 -8.84
N ARG A 278 -14.73 2.34 -7.63
CA ARG A 278 -14.38 3.06 -6.41
C ARG A 278 -13.90 2.08 -5.36
N PHE A 279 -12.84 2.46 -4.66
CA PHE A 279 -12.30 1.75 -3.53
C PHE A 279 -12.04 2.77 -2.43
N ASP A 280 -12.75 2.67 -1.31
CA ASP A 280 -12.60 3.52 -0.13
C ASP A 280 -12.21 2.63 1.04
N PHE A 281 -11.00 2.84 1.55
CA PHE A 281 -10.44 2.12 2.68
C PHE A 281 -9.99 3.11 3.72
N GLY A 282 -10.42 2.93 4.97
CA GLY A 282 -9.89 3.76 6.04
C GLY A 282 -9.54 3.01 7.31
N VAL A 283 -8.77 3.70 8.14
CA VAL A 283 -8.26 3.23 9.43
C VAL A 283 -8.44 4.30 10.48
N GLY A 284 -8.67 3.87 11.72
CA GLY A 284 -8.99 4.74 12.84
C GLY A 284 -10.47 4.71 13.22
N GLU A 285 -10.81 5.48 14.24
CA GLU A 285 -12.19 5.68 14.71
C GLU A 285 -12.86 6.76 13.85
N ASN A 286 -13.61 6.32 12.84
CA ASN A 286 -14.49 7.24 12.11
C ASN A 286 -15.57 7.77 13.07
N SER A 287 -15.79 9.09 13.06
CA SER A 287 -16.94 9.70 13.71
C SER A 287 -18.21 8.96 13.25
N ARG A 288 -19.04 8.51 14.21
CA ARG A 288 -20.07 7.43 14.10
C ARG A 288 -21.16 7.56 13.02
N ILE A 289 -21.03 8.44 12.04
CA ILE A 289 -22.07 8.77 11.07
C ILE A 289 -22.23 7.69 9.99
N ALA A 290 -21.21 6.86 9.71
CA ALA A 290 -21.34 5.75 8.78
C ALA A 290 -20.42 4.57 9.15
N ARG A 291 -20.84 3.72 10.11
CA ARG A 291 -20.26 2.36 10.16
C ARG A 291 -20.84 1.57 8.99
N SER A 292 -20.00 1.28 7.99
CA SER A 292 -20.33 0.23 7.04
C SER A 292 -20.32 -1.09 7.80
N ARG A 293 -21.45 -1.83 7.81
CA ARG A 293 -21.46 -3.23 8.28
C ARG A 293 -20.88 -4.10 7.18
N SER A 294 -19.60 -3.89 6.88
CA SER A 294 -18.86 -4.69 5.92
C SER A 294 -18.41 -5.98 6.61
N SER A 295 -18.38 -7.10 5.87
CA SER A 295 -17.76 -8.34 6.36
C SER A 295 -16.25 -8.20 6.62
N PHE A 296 -15.68 -7.04 6.27
CA PHE A 296 -14.28 -6.65 6.47
C PHE A 296 -14.13 -5.42 7.38
N SER A 297 -15.13 -5.05 8.20
CA SER A 297 -15.00 -3.96 9.18
C SER A 297 -14.56 -4.49 10.55
N GLY A 298 -13.46 -3.97 11.09
CA GLY A 298 -13.06 -4.13 12.50
C GLY A 298 -13.27 -2.84 13.28
N ASP A 299 -12.94 -2.81 14.57
CA ASP A 299 -13.08 -1.59 15.38
C ASP A 299 -12.17 -0.43 14.90
N TRP A 300 -11.17 -0.73 14.07
CA TRP A 300 -10.10 0.20 13.64
C TRP A 300 -9.87 0.30 12.14
N TYR A 301 -10.55 -0.51 11.34
CA TYR A 301 -10.43 -0.47 9.89
C TYR A 301 -11.80 -0.66 9.27
N ASP A 302 -12.09 0.12 8.25
CA ASP A 302 -13.35 0.07 7.54
C ASP A 302 -13.08 0.09 6.03
N LEU A 303 -13.43 -1.00 5.37
CA LEU A 303 -13.62 -1.00 3.93
C LEU A 303 -15.00 -0.40 3.67
N GLN A 304 -15.04 0.92 3.55
CA GLN A 304 -16.30 1.65 3.42
C GLN A 304 -17.02 1.30 2.11
N GLN A 305 -16.30 1.31 0.99
CA GLN A 305 -16.88 1.11 -0.34
C GLN A 305 -15.92 0.36 -1.27
N VAL A 306 -16.43 -0.67 -1.94
CA VAL A 306 -15.77 -1.27 -3.12
C VAL A 306 -16.84 -1.61 -4.14
N TYR A 307 -16.79 -0.96 -5.30
CA TYR A 307 -17.70 -1.28 -6.39
C TYR A 307 -17.11 -0.95 -7.76
N ALA A 308 -17.60 -1.65 -8.79
CA ALA A 308 -17.32 -1.36 -10.19
C ALA A 308 -18.52 -0.60 -10.80
N ARG A 309 -18.24 0.26 -11.77
CA ARG A 309 -19.23 1.04 -12.54
C ARG A 309 -19.11 0.66 -14.01
N LEU A 310 -20.25 0.46 -14.65
CA LEU A 310 -20.35 0.22 -16.09
C LEU A 310 -21.38 1.19 -16.68
N ARG A 311 -20.96 1.97 -17.68
CA ARG A 311 -21.85 2.77 -18.51
C ARG A 311 -22.28 1.94 -19.72
N LEU A 312 -23.57 1.67 -19.82
CA LEU A 312 -24.15 0.99 -20.99
C LEU A 312 -24.30 1.99 -22.16
N PRO A 313 -24.08 1.56 -23.41
CA PRO A 313 -24.43 2.37 -24.57
C PRO A 313 -25.94 2.62 -24.59
N ILE A 314 -26.33 3.86 -24.85
CA ILE A 314 -27.73 4.29 -25.03
C ILE A 314 -28.10 4.10 -26.49
#